data_AF-A0A101L6W4-F1
#
_entry.id   AF-A0A101L6W4-F1
#
_cell.length_a   1.000
_cell.length_b   1.000
_cell.length_c   1.000
_cell.angle_alpha   90.00
_cell.angle_beta   90.00
_cell.angle_gamma   90.00
#
_symmetry.space_group_name_H-M   'P 1'
#
loop_
_entity.id
_entity.type
_entity.pdbx_description
1 polymer ?
#
loop_
_entity_poly.entity_id
_entity_poly.type
_entity_poly.pdbx_seq_one_letter_code
_entity_poly.pdbx_strand_id
1 'polypeptide(L)'
;MVEDLVRAPDGYAAGAGFLANAGLLGPERSYIAWWQGEEMEHVDALANFSPNSISRYVKSEWFRIPVETGRAHVTGPYVDFLCTDEYVLTFTHPVFCRPDGPVAGIVGMDVTVQRLERGAVPGLRRIGDRATLVNADGRAIASAAPEIAAGDLAVPGEGCSSYPVGRALRIWSSAVPSPTAP
;
A
#
# COMPACT_ATOMS: atom_id res chain seq x y z
N MET A 1 -13.65 13.96 -0.46
CA MET A 1 -12.46 14.71 -0.93
C MET A 1 -11.20 14.02 -0.39
N VAL A 2 -9.99 14.32 -0.87
CA VAL A 2 -8.76 13.67 -0.35
C VAL A 2 -8.55 14.06 1.13
N GLU A 3 -8.91 15.29 1.45
CA GLU A 3 -8.98 15.87 2.79
C GLU A 3 -9.82 15.00 3.73
N ASP A 4 -11.01 14.55 3.29
CA ASP A 4 -11.89 13.72 4.12
C ASP A 4 -11.28 12.35 4.41
N LEU A 5 -10.49 11.80 3.47
CA LEU A 5 -9.84 10.50 3.61
C LEU A 5 -8.65 10.59 4.57
N VAL A 6 -7.81 11.60 4.42
CA VAL A 6 -6.57 11.78 5.20
C VAL A 6 -6.87 12.31 6.60
N ARG A 7 -7.83 13.24 6.74
CA ARG A 7 -8.19 13.85 8.04
C ARG A 7 -9.27 13.10 8.80
N ALA A 8 -9.76 11.97 8.29
CA ALA A 8 -10.74 11.16 9.00
C ALA A 8 -10.22 10.84 10.41
N PRO A 9 -10.96 11.20 11.48
CA PRO A 9 -10.65 10.74 12.83
C PRO A 9 -10.63 9.21 12.83
N ASP A 10 -9.60 8.60 13.40
CA ASP A 10 -9.33 7.15 13.31
C ASP A 10 -9.14 6.62 11.87
N GLY A 11 -8.89 7.52 10.91
CA GLY A 11 -8.56 7.19 9.53
C GLY A 11 -7.24 6.45 9.40
N TYR A 12 -7.16 5.55 8.43
CA TYR A 12 -5.97 4.75 8.17
C TYR A 12 -4.96 5.45 7.25
N ALA A 13 -5.40 6.43 6.45
CA ALA A 13 -4.56 7.07 5.46
C ALA A 13 -3.55 8.03 6.09
N ALA A 14 -2.27 7.81 5.82
CA ALA A 14 -1.17 8.72 6.11
C ALA A 14 -0.97 9.76 5.00
N GLY A 15 -1.31 9.36 3.77
CA GLY A 15 -1.32 10.23 2.61
C GLY A 15 -2.16 9.63 1.50
N ALA A 16 -2.56 10.48 0.56
CA ALA A 16 -3.32 10.06 -0.61
C ALA A 16 -3.19 11.09 -1.73
N GLY A 17 -3.45 10.64 -2.95
CA GLY A 17 -3.33 11.52 -4.09
C GLY A 17 -3.43 10.84 -5.43
N PHE A 18 -2.96 11.57 -6.44
CA PHE A 18 -2.94 11.17 -7.83
C PHE A 18 -1.54 11.33 -8.42
N LEU A 19 -1.15 10.38 -9.26
CA LEU A 19 0.05 10.43 -10.08
C LEU A 19 -0.33 10.19 -11.54
N ALA A 20 0.08 11.11 -12.42
CA ALA A 20 -0.14 10.99 -13.85
C ALA A 20 0.74 9.91 -14.48
N ASN A 21 0.19 9.17 -15.45
CA ASN A 21 0.97 8.29 -16.29
C ASN A 21 1.88 9.09 -17.24
N ALA A 22 3.02 8.50 -17.60
CA ALA A 22 3.96 9.10 -18.53
C ALA A 22 3.25 9.47 -19.85
N GLY A 23 3.46 10.70 -20.31
CA GLY A 23 2.87 11.19 -21.55
C GLY A 23 1.46 11.78 -21.43
N LEU A 24 0.78 11.67 -20.27
CA LEU A 24 -0.55 12.26 -20.10
C LEU A 24 -0.54 13.78 -20.35
N LEU A 25 0.49 14.47 -19.86
CA LEU A 25 0.62 15.92 -19.97
C LEU A 25 1.53 16.38 -21.12
N GLY A 26 1.97 15.43 -21.96
CA GLY A 26 2.99 15.64 -22.99
C GLY A 26 4.31 14.93 -22.67
N PRO A 27 5.23 14.89 -23.65
CA PRO A 27 6.53 14.25 -23.47
C PRO A 27 7.31 14.89 -22.32
N GLU A 28 7.98 14.04 -21.52
CA GLU A 28 8.85 14.44 -20.39
C GLU A 28 8.17 15.21 -19.23
N ARG A 29 6.84 15.23 -19.19
CA ARG A 29 6.09 15.86 -18.09
C ARG A 29 5.50 14.82 -17.15
N SER A 30 5.72 15.02 -15.86
CA SER A 30 5.04 14.32 -14.77
C SER A 30 4.08 15.24 -14.05
N TYR A 31 3.10 14.68 -13.36
CA TYR A 31 2.31 15.42 -12.40
C TYR A 31 1.95 14.54 -11.23
N ILE A 32 2.16 15.09 -10.04
CA ILE A 32 1.83 14.48 -8.77
C ILE A 32 1.01 15.50 -8.00
N ALA A 33 -0.14 15.07 -7.52
CA ALA A 33 -0.96 15.80 -6.58
C ALA A 33 -1.15 14.87 -5.38
N TRP A 34 -0.31 15.04 -4.36
CA TRP A 34 -0.27 14.15 -3.20
C TRP A 34 -0.29 14.96 -1.92
N TRP A 35 -1.09 14.52 -0.96
CA TRP A 35 -1.24 15.15 0.34
C TRP A 35 -0.90 14.15 1.42
N GLN A 36 -0.19 14.61 2.44
CA GLN A 36 0.26 13.78 3.55
C GLN A 36 0.06 14.48 4.89
N GLY A 37 -0.11 13.66 5.92
CA GLY A 37 -0.24 14.12 7.31
C GLY A 37 -1.53 14.88 7.60
N GLU A 38 -1.74 15.17 8.88
CA GLU A 38 -2.96 15.84 9.35
C GLU A 38 -3.07 17.29 8.82
N GLU A 39 -1.93 17.95 8.67
CA GLU A 39 -1.81 19.30 8.12
C GLU A 39 -2.10 19.36 6.61
N MET A 40 -2.32 18.23 5.94
CA MET A 40 -2.51 18.15 4.48
C MET A 40 -1.37 18.83 3.73
N GLU A 41 -0.14 18.54 4.14
CA GLU A 41 1.02 19.05 3.44
C GLU A 41 0.98 18.53 2.00
N HIS A 42 0.90 19.46 1.06
CA HIS A 42 1.06 19.12 -0.33
C HIS A 42 2.52 18.71 -0.50
N VAL A 43 2.73 17.51 -1.03
CA VAL A 43 4.06 17.11 -1.46
C VAL A 43 4.39 17.97 -2.69
N ASP A 44 4.94 19.15 -2.42
CA ASP A 44 5.56 20.04 -3.39
C ASP A 44 6.86 19.40 -3.84
N ALA A 45 6.72 18.33 -4.60
CA ALA A 45 7.83 17.80 -5.32
C ALA A 45 8.20 18.88 -6.35
N LEU A 46 9.33 19.55 -6.16
CA LEU A 46 10.08 20.32 -7.18
C LEU A 46 10.30 19.54 -8.52
N ALA A 47 9.78 18.32 -8.59
CA ALA A 47 9.59 17.36 -9.65
C ALA A 47 8.46 17.60 -10.67
N ASN A 48 7.55 18.55 -10.48
CA ASN A 48 6.40 18.71 -11.37
C ASN A 48 6.76 18.96 -12.86
N PHE A 49 8.03 19.22 -13.19
CA PHE A 49 8.49 19.41 -14.57
C PHE A 49 9.93 18.91 -14.85
N SER A 50 10.41 17.84 -14.19
CA SER A 50 11.72 17.25 -14.52
C SER A 50 11.62 15.80 -15.02
N PRO A 51 12.30 15.43 -16.13
CA PRO A 51 12.32 14.04 -16.62
C PRO A 51 12.85 13.03 -15.58
N ASN A 52 13.73 13.50 -14.67
CA ASN A 52 14.31 12.70 -13.60
C ASN A 52 13.32 12.31 -12.49
N SER A 53 12.13 12.92 -12.46
CA SER A 53 11.12 12.64 -11.45
C SER A 53 10.26 11.44 -11.82
N ILE A 54 9.94 11.29 -13.11
CA ILE A 54 9.24 10.12 -13.66
C ILE A 54 10.04 8.85 -13.36
N SER A 55 11.36 8.88 -13.60
CA SER A 55 12.23 7.71 -13.42
C SER A 55 12.28 7.17 -11.99
N ARG A 56 11.89 7.97 -10.99
CA ARG A 56 11.89 7.57 -9.57
C ARG A 56 10.73 6.66 -9.20
N TYR A 57 9.52 6.89 -9.71
CA TYR A 57 8.35 6.10 -9.31
C TYR A 57 7.85 5.11 -10.36
N VAL A 58 8.16 5.29 -11.66
CA VAL A 58 7.69 4.35 -12.70
C VAL A 58 8.22 2.92 -12.53
N LYS A 59 9.29 2.74 -11.76
CA LYS A 59 9.83 1.44 -11.40
C LYS A 59 9.20 0.86 -10.14
N SER A 60 8.58 1.71 -9.31
CA SER A 60 7.95 1.29 -8.08
C SER A 60 6.75 0.40 -8.37
N GLU A 61 6.64 -0.70 -7.63
CA GLU A 61 5.58 -1.68 -7.80
C GLU A 61 4.19 -1.06 -7.70
N TRP A 62 4.00 -0.16 -6.73
CA TRP A 62 2.74 0.52 -6.48
C TRP A 62 2.26 1.39 -7.65
N PHE A 63 3.16 1.84 -8.53
CA PHE A 63 2.82 2.58 -9.75
C PHE A 63 2.76 1.67 -10.97
N ARG A 64 3.82 0.87 -11.18
CA ARG A 64 3.99 0.06 -12.38
C ARG A 64 2.88 -0.96 -12.55
N ILE A 65 2.57 -1.73 -11.50
CA ILE A 65 1.59 -2.82 -11.58
C ILE A 65 0.19 -2.32 -11.95
N PRO A 66 -0.42 -1.33 -11.28
CA PRO A 66 -1.76 -0.87 -11.67
C PRO A 66 -1.79 -0.24 -13.06
N VAL A 67 -0.71 0.43 -13.50
CA VAL A 67 -0.61 1.00 -14.86
C VAL A 67 -0.54 -0.10 -15.93
N GLU A 68 0.28 -1.13 -15.73
CA GLU A 68 0.43 -2.23 -16.69
C GLU A 68 -0.79 -3.16 -16.72
N THR A 69 -1.37 -3.44 -15.55
CA THR A 69 -2.46 -4.42 -15.43
C THR A 69 -3.84 -3.81 -15.59
N GLY A 70 -3.98 -2.49 -15.45
CA GLY A 70 -5.27 -1.81 -15.39
C GLY A 70 -6.12 -2.26 -14.19
N ARG A 71 -5.50 -2.77 -13.12
CA ARG A 71 -6.20 -3.27 -11.93
C ARG A 71 -5.67 -2.63 -10.65
N ALA A 72 -6.54 -2.52 -9.65
CA ALA A 72 -6.15 -2.10 -8.32
C ALA A 72 -5.07 -3.01 -7.74
N HIS A 73 -4.12 -2.42 -7.02
CA HIS A 73 -2.96 -3.12 -6.46
C HIS A 73 -2.68 -2.68 -5.02
N VAL A 74 -2.05 -3.55 -4.26
CA VAL A 74 -1.56 -3.25 -2.91
C VAL A 74 -0.10 -3.65 -2.86
N THR A 75 0.77 -2.68 -2.60
CA THR A 75 2.20 -2.92 -2.41
C THR A 75 2.53 -2.85 -0.94
N GLY A 76 3.44 -3.73 -0.51
CA GLY A 76 3.99 -3.72 0.83
C GLY A 76 3.61 -4.95 1.67
N PRO A 77 4.02 -4.94 2.94
CA PRO A 77 4.57 -3.76 3.61
C PRO A 77 6.02 -3.44 3.21
N TYR A 78 6.37 -2.16 3.06
CA TYR A 78 7.71 -1.68 2.66
C TYR A 78 8.06 -0.34 3.35
N VAL A 79 9.34 0.02 3.43
CA VAL A 79 9.78 1.33 3.94
C VAL A 79 9.69 2.35 2.81
N ASP A 80 8.88 3.39 2.98
CA ASP A 80 8.73 4.43 1.98
C ASP A 80 9.80 5.53 2.09
N PHE A 81 10.94 5.29 1.43
CA PHE A 81 12.03 6.28 1.33
C PHE A 81 11.70 7.48 0.43
N LEU A 82 10.52 7.55 -0.20
CA LEU A 82 10.15 8.64 -1.09
C LEU A 82 9.41 9.76 -0.37
N CYS A 83 8.59 9.46 0.64
CA CYS A 83 7.80 10.48 1.33
C CYS A 83 7.95 10.44 2.86
N THR A 84 7.88 9.27 3.50
CA THR A 84 7.65 9.22 4.97
C THR A 84 8.77 8.58 5.79
N ASP A 85 9.69 7.81 5.20
CA ASP A 85 10.62 6.91 5.90
C ASP A 85 9.90 5.92 6.85
N GLU A 86 8.59 5.73 6.68
CA GLU A 86 7.77 4.84 7.50
C GLU A 86 7.51 3.50 6.81
N TYR A 87 7.15 2.50 7.61
CA TYR A 87 6.70 1.21 7.10
C TYR A 87 5.22 1.29 6.68
N VAL A 88 4.95 1.18 5.39
CA VAL A 88 3.63 1.46 4.80
C VAL A 88 3.12 0.33 3.92
N LEU A 89 1.81 0.34 3.71
CA LEU A 89 1.15 -0.27 2.57
C LEU A 89 0.62 0.83 1.67
N THR A 90 0.87 0.69 0.37
CA THR A 90 0.36 1.62 -0.64
C THR A 90 -0.71 0.93 -1.46
N PHE A 91 -1.92 1.47 -1.37
CA PHE A 91 -3.09 1.00 -2.11
C PHE A 91 -3.27 1.88 -3.32
N THR A 92 -3.31 1.30 -4.52
CA THR A 92 -3.42 2.06 -5.76
C THR A 92 -4.56 1.57 -6.63
N HIS A 93 -5.18 2.51 -7.34
CA HIS A 93 -6.24 2.25 -8.30
C HIS A 93 -5.94 2.98 -9.62
N PRO A 94 -6.01 2.30 -10.78
CA PRO A 94 -5.79 2.93 -12.06
C PRO A 94 -6.92 3.90 -12.40
N VAL A 95 -6.56 5.04 -12.98
CA VAL A 95 -7.49 6.05 -13.48
C VAL A 95 -7.49 5.98 -15.00
N PHE A 96 -8.67 5.99 -15.60
CA PHE A 96 -8.85 6.00 -17.04
C PHE A 96 -9.61 7.25 -17.47
N CYS A 97 -9.18 7.89 -18.56
CA CYS A 97 -9.96 8.98 -19.17
C CYS A 97 -11.23 8.46 -19.87
N ARG A 98 -11.24 7.18 -20.25
CA ARG A 98 -12.35 6.47 -20.91
C ARG A 98 -12.31 5.00 -20.46
N PRO A 99 -13.45 4.29 -20.35
CA PRO A 99 -13.48 2.92 -19.83
C PRO A 99 -12.51 1.93 -20.49
N ASP A 100 -12.35 2.02 -21.82
CA ASP A 100 -11.46 1.15 -22.60
C ASP A 100 -10.16 1.85 -23.06
N GLY A 101 -9.85 3.00 -22.46
CA GLY A 101 -8.66 3.78 -22.77
C GLY A 101 -7.41 3.24 -22.07
N PRO A 102 -6.21 3.74 -22.43
CA PRO A 102 -5.02 3.50 -21.63
C PRO A 102 -5.19 4.10 -20.23
N VAL A 103 -4.45 3.55 -19.26
CA VAL A 103 -4.37 4.12 -17.91
C VAL A 103 -3.78 5.53 -18.01
N ALA A 104 -4.55 6.52 -17.57
CA ALA A 104 -4.17 7.93 -17.55
C ALA A 104 -3.26 8.26 -16.36
N GLY A 105 -3.35 7.47 -15.28
CA GLY A 105 -2.56 7.63 -14.07
C GLY A 105 -3.08 6.70 -12.98
N ILE A 106 -2.68 6.94 -11.75
CA ILE A 106 -3.19 6.21 -10.59
C ILE A 106 -3.66 7.19 -9.53
N VAL A 107 -4.69 6.79 -8.79
CA VAL A 107 -4.90 7.31 -7.44
C VAL A 107 -4.30 6.34 -6.44
N GLY A 108 -3.82 6.85 -5.32
CA GLY A 108 -3.25 6.03 -4.27
C GLY A 108 -3.55 6.55 -2.88
N MET A 109 -3.37 5.68 -1.89
CA MET A 109 -3.29 6.03 -0.48
C MET A 109 -2.23 5.19 0.22
N ASP A 110 -1.50 5.82 1.12
CA ASP A 110 -0.57 5.16 2.02
C ASP A 110 -1.22 4.95 3.37
N VAL A 111 -1.04 3.75 3.92
CA VAL A 111 -1.46 3.38 5.26
C VAL A 111 -0.24 2.92 6.02
N THR A 112 0.04 3.52 7.17
CA THR A 112 1.15 3.05 8.00
C THR A 112 0.81 1.69 8.58
N VAL A 113 1.81 0.82 8.65
CA VAL A 113 1.68 -0.49 9.29
C VAL A 113 1.24 -0.32 10.74
N GLN A 114 1.77 0.68 11.45
CA GLN A 114 1.37 0.96 12.83
C GLN A 114 -0.14 1.22 12.98
N ARG A 115 -0.73 2.05 12.10
CA ARG A 115 -2.18 2.30 12.10
C ARG A 115 -2.96 1.04 11.79
N LEU A 116 -2.49 0.27 10.81
CA LEU A 116 -3.15 -0.96 10.40
C LEU A 116 -3.11 -2.03 11.50
N GLU A 117 -1.97 -2.21 12.17
CA GLU A 117 -1.83 -3.11 13.32
C GLU A 117 -2.75 -2.72 14.46
N ARG A 118 -2.80 -1.43 14.81
CA ARG A 118 -3.69 -0.91 15.87
C ARG A 118 -5.16 -1.26 15.61
N GLY A 119 -5.59 -1.22 14.34
CA GLY A 119 -6.95 -1.58 13.94
C GLY A 119 -7.19 -3.10 13.79
N ALA A 120 -6.23 -3.83 13.21
CA ALA A 120 -6.40 -5.22 12.80
C ALA A 120 -6.16 -6.21 13.93
N VAL A 121 -5.14 -6.00 14.77
CA VAL A 121 -4.70 -6.96 15.80
C VAL A 121 -5.83 -7.34 16.78
N PRO A 122 -6.67 -6.42 17.29
CA PRO A 122 -7.80 -6.79 18.13
C PRO A 122 -8.79 -7.76 17.45
N GLY A 123 -9.00 -7.63 16.14
CA GLY A 123 -9.82 -8.54 15.36
C GLY A 123 -9.15 -9.90 15.14
N LEU A 124 -7.85 -9.89 14.82
CA LEU A 124 -7.06 -11.11 14.64
C LEU A 124 -7.05 -11.97 15.92
N ARG A 125 -6.90 -11.35 17.10
CA ARG A 125 -6.95 -12.07 18.39
C ARG A 125 -8.28 -12.78 18.65
N ARG A 126 -9.39 -12.34 18.03
CA ARG A 126 -10.68 -13.05 18.12
C ARG A 126 -10.75 -14.28 17.22
N ILE A 127 -9.90 -14.35 16.19
CA ILE A 127 -9.78 -15.49 15.29
C ILE A 127 -8.86 -16.54 15.91
N GLY A 128 -7.75 -16.11 16.49
CA GLY A 128 -6.82 -16.96 17.23
C GLY A 128 -5.54 -16.24 17.63
N ASP A 129 -4.81 -16.80 18.59
CA ASP A 129 -3.59 -16.19 19.16
C ASP A 129 -2.45 -16.08 18.14
N ARG A 130 -2.55 -16.80 17.02
CA ARG A 130 -1.58 -16.79 15.91
C ARG A 130 -2.18 -16.32 14.60
N ALA A 131 -3.33 -15.64 14.65
CA ALA A 131 -3.94 -15.13 13.44
C ALA A 131 -3.11 -13.98 12.86
N THR A 132 -2.82 -14.04 11.57
CA THR A 132 -1.93 -13.09 10.90
C THR A 132 -2.53 -12.66 9.58
N LEU A 133 -2.60 -11.35 9.36
CA LEU A 133 -2.90 -10.74 8.06
C LEU A 133 -1.61 -10.71 7.24
N VAL A 134 -1.65 -11.29 6.04
CA VAL A 134 -0.50 -11.39 5.14
C VAL A 134 -0.82 -10.84 3.76
N ASN A 135 0.21 -10.38 3.07
CA ASN A 135 0.14 -10.01 1.66
C ASN A 135 0.19 -11.26 0.74
N ALA A 136 0.20 -11.04 -0.58
CA ALA A 136 0.22 -12.11 -1.56
C ALA A 136 1.48 -13.01 -1.48
N ASP A 137 2.61 -12.46 -1.01
CA ASP A 137 3.89 -13.14 -0.87
C ASP A 137 4.08 -13.83 0.49
N GLY A 138 3.08 -13.76 1.38
CA GLY A 138 3.17 -14.33 2.73
C GLY A 138 3.92 -13.45 3.72
N ARG A 139 4.19 -12.18 3.40
CA ARG A 139 4.72 -11.22 4.37
C ARG A 139 3.61 -10.79 5.32
N ALA A 140 3.90 -10.85 6.61
CA ALA A 140 3.02 -10.38 7.67
C ALA A 140 2.83 -8.87 7.55
N ILE A 141 1.58 -8.45 7.65
CA ILE A 141 1.17 -7.04 7.72
C ILE A 141 0.82 -6.68 9.17
N ALA A 142 0.08 -7.57 9.83
CA ALA A 142 -0.29 -7.47 11.23
C ALA A 142 -0.46 -8.88 11.79
N SER A 143 0.00 -9.12 13.02
CA SER A 143 -0.04 -10.44 13.64
C SER A 143 -0.55 -10.39 15.08
N ALA A 144 -1.34 -11.39 15.47
CA ALA A 144 -1.64 -11.66 16.88
C ALA A 144 -0.48 -12.35 17.61
N ALA A 145 0.38 -13.08 16.88
CA ALA A 145 1.55 -13.75 17.43
C ALA A 145 2.71 -12.75 17.63
N PRO A 146 3.28 -12.63 18.85
CA PRO A 146 4.34 -11.65 19.16
C PRO A 146 5.67 -11.90 18.45
N GLU A 147 5.92 -13.12 17.97
CA GLU A 147 7.14 -13.50 17.25
C GLU A 147 7.08 -13.31 15.73
N ILE A 148 5.96 -12.77 15.20
CA ILE A 148 5.82 -12.43 13.79
C ILE A 148 5.60 -10.92 13.69
N ALA A 149 6.67 -10.19 13.35
CA ALA A 149 6.61 -8.77 13.12
C ALA A 149 6.08 -8.46 11.72
N ALA A 150 5.60 -7.22 11.51
CA ALA A 150 5.27 -6.77 10.17
C ALA A 150 6.51 -6.82 9.26
N GLY A 151 6.33 -7.36 8.06
CA GLY A 151 7.39 -7.60 7.08
C GLY A 151 7.96 -9.00 7.10
N ASP A 152 7.84 -9.71 8.22
CA ASP A 152 8.35 -11.07 8.36
C ASP A 152 7.64 -12.01 7.38
N LEU A 153 8.40 -12.95 6.84
CA LEU A 153 7.81 -14.07 6.11
C LEU A 153 7.17 -15.02 7.12
N ALA A 154 5.89 -15.27 6.92
CA ALA A 154 5.16 -16.28 7.66
C ALA A 154 4.66 -17.37 6.71
N VAL A 155 4.31 -18.53 7.27
CA VAL A 155 3.63 -19.61 6.55
C VAL A 155 2.42 -20.09 7.35
N PRO A 156 1.39 -20.67 6.70
CA PRO A 156 0.28 -21.30 7.40
C PRO A 156 0.79 -22.42 8.31
N GLY A 157 0.42 -22.40 9.58
CA GLY A 157 0.66 -23.49 10.52
C GLY A 157 -0.25 -24.69 10.26
N GLU A 158 -0.03 -25.77 11.01
CA GLU A 158 -0.89 -26.96 10.95
C GLU A 158 -2.35 -26.61 11.30
N GLY A 159 -3.29 -27.11 10.50
CA GLY A 159 -4.73 -26.82 10.68
C GLY A 159 -5.14 -25.37 10.37
N CYS A 160 -4.26 -24.56 9.78
CA CYS A 160 -4.55 -23.17 9.47
C CYS A 160 -5.66 -23.02 8.42
N SER A 161 -6.68 -22.23 8.76
CA SER A 161 -7.69 -21.76 7.82
C SER A 161 -7.22 -20.46 7.18
N SER A 162 -7.45 -20.30 5.87
CA SER A 162 -7.13 -19.08 5.14
C SER A 162 -8.40 -18.37 4.69
N TYR A 163 -8.51 -17.08 5.02
CA TYR A 163 -9.64 -16.22 4.69
C TYR A 163 -9.17 -15.10 3.76
N PRO A 164 -9.77 -14.92 2.57
CA PRO A 164 -9.42 -13.80 1.70
C PRO A 164 -9.88 -12.48 2.33
N VAL A 165 -9.02 -11.46 2.24
CA VAL A 165 -9.33 -10.07 2.61
C VAL A 165 -9.12 -9.20 1.38
N GLY A 166 -10.23 -8.79 0.77
CA GLY A 166 -10.18 -8.15 -0.55
C GLY A 166 -9.58 -9.09 -1.60
N ARG A 167 -8.74 -8.54 -2.49
CA ARG A 167 -8.16 -9.29 -3.62
C ARG A 167 -6.70 -9.69 -3.42
N ALA A 168 -5.99 -9.00 -2.53
CA ALA A 168 -4.53 -9.08 -2.43
C ALA A 168 -4.05 -9.60 -1.07
N LEU A 169 -4.92 -9.61 -0.05
CA LEU A 169 -4.56 -9.96 1.32
C LEU A 169 -5.27 -11.22 1.77
N ARG A 170 -4.70 -11.89 2.77
CA ARG A 170 -5.32 -13.04 3.42
C ARG A 170 -5.12 -12.98 4.92
N ILE A 171 -6.07 -13.51 5.67
CA ILE A 171 -5.88 -13.86 7.07
C ILE A 171 -5.60 -15.35 7.15
N TRP A 172 -4.52 -15.72 7.81
CA TRP A 172 -4.28 -17.08 8.28
C TRP A 172 -4.71 -17.17 9.74
N SER A 173 -5.53 -18.15 10.11
CA SER A 173 -6.01 -18.31 11.49
C SER A 173 -4.90 -18.73 12.46
N SER A 174 -3.85 -19.37 11.93
CA SER A 174 -2.66 -19.76 12.66
C SER A 174 -1.45 -19.72 11.74
N ALA A 175 -0.58 -18.73 11.92
CA ALA A 175 0.67 -18.61 11.18
C ALA A 175 1.88 -18.94 12.05
N VAL A 176 2.96 -19.38 11.42
CA VAL A 176 4.26 -19.59 12.04
C VAL A 176 5.33 -18.82 11.27
N PRO A 177 6.41 -18.36 11.92
CA PRO A 177 7.54 -17.77 11.21
C PRO A 177 8.04 -18.72 10.12
N SER A 178 8.36 -18.19 8.94
CA SER A 178 8.97 -18.99 7.89
C SER A 178 10.37 -19.42 8.33
N PRO A 179 10.73 -20.71 8.23
CA PRO A 179 12.05 -21.21 8.62
C PRO A 179 13.20 -20.67 7.75
N THR A 180 12.88 -19.97 6.66
CA THR A 180 13.83 -19.26 5.81
C THR A 180 13.61 -17.76 5.92
N ALA A 181 13.94 -17.17 7.07
CA ALA A 181 14.24 -15.75 7.15
C ALA A 181 15.77 -15.60 7.11
N PRO A 182 16.37 -14.90 6.13
CA PRO A 182 17.76 -14.48 6.23
C PRO A 182 17.96 -13.46 7.35
#